data_AF-M0CE07-F1
#
_entry.id   AF-M0CE07-F1
#
_cell.length_a   1.000
_cell.length_b   1.000
_cell.length_c   1.000
_cell.angle_alpha   90.00
_cell.angle_beta   90.00
_cell.angle_gamma   90.00
#
_symmetry.space_group_name_H-M   'P 1'
#
loop_
_entity.id
_entity.type
_entity.pdbx_description
1 polymer ?
#
loop_
_entity_poly.entity_id
_entity_poly.type
_entity_poly.pdbx_seq_one_letter_code
_entity_poly.pdbx_strand_id
1 'polypeptide(L)'
;MSPEMKVTVREEAEERSMTMSEYGRITLIAGRKQIVALEEEMEGKGGLALEQEVLDAVPTDADGALSHEEISEQVLAKVEQQIFELLDSDDRIKHSAAHGGYYLE
;
A
#
# COMPACT_ATOMS: atom_id res chain seq x y z
N MET A 1 18.89 -3.82 24.19
CA MET A 1 19.79 -4.10 23.06
C MET A 1 20.87 -5.06 23.54
N SER A 2 21.02 -6.21 22.89
CA SER A 2 22.05 -7.18 23.26
C SER A 2 23.46 -6.61 23.00
N PRO A 3 24.52 -7.16 23.64
CA PRO A 3 25.89 -6.75 23.40
C PRO A 3 26.31 -6.90 21.93
N GLU A 4 25.89 -7.97 21.27
CA GLU A 4 26.16 -8.25 19.85
C GLU A 4 25.49 -7.20 18.95
N MET A 5 24.22 -6.88 19.22
CA MET A 5 23.47 -5.87 18.46
C MET A 5 24.06 -4.45 18.64
N LYS A 6 24.74 -4.16 19.75
CA LYS A 6 25.49 -2.91 19.94
C LYS A 6 26.72 -2.80 19.05
N VAL A 7 27.42 -3.91 18.85
CA VAL A 7 28.60 -3.96 17.97
C VAL A 7 28.17 -3.74 16.53
N THR A 8 27.17 -4.48 16.06
CA THR A 8 26.65 -4.35 14.69
C THR A 8 26.12 -2.94 14.40
N VAL A 9 25.33 -2.35 15.30
CA VAL A 9 24.81 -0.98 15.13
C VAL A 9 25.94 0.05 15.04
N ARG A 10 27.05 -0.18 15.75
CA ARG A 10 28.20 0.72 15.74
C ARG A 10 28.97 0.61 14.42
N GLU A 11 29.27 -0.59 13.97
CA GLU A 11 30.01 -0.83 12.72
C GLU A 11 29.25 -0.27 11.52
N GLU A 12 27.95 -0.52 11.43
CA GLU A 12 27.10 -0.02 10.33
C GLU A 12 26.92 1.50 10.35
N ALA A 13 26.92 2.12 11.55
CA ALA A 13 26.88 3.57 11.69
C ALA A 13 28.22 4.20 11.27
N GLU A 14 29.34 3.61 11.67
CA GLU A 14 30.69 4.04 11.28
C GLU A 14 30.88 3.95 9.75
N GLU A 15 30.45 2.84 9.13
CA GLU A 15 30.49 2.66 7.67
C GLU A 15 29.71 3.75 6.92
N ARG A 16 28.58 4.20 7.48
CA ARG A 16 27.71 5.22 6.89
C ARG A 16 28.02 6.64 7.34
N SER A 17 29.10 6.84 8.10
CA SER A 17 29.48 8.15 8.66
C SER A 17 28.34 8.79 9.48
N MET A 18 27.59 7.97 10.21
CA MET A 18 26.46 8.37 11.06
C MET A 18 26.80 8.16 12.53
N THR A 19 26.18 8.91 13.41
CA THR A 19 26.19 8.56 14.83
C THR A 19 25.32 7.32 15.07
N MET A 20 25.64 6.52 16.09
CA MET A 20 24.81 5.38 16.49
C MET A 20 23.32 5.75 16.70
N SER A 21 23.07 6.97 17.20
CA SER A 21 21.72 7.49 17.44
C SER A 21 21.00 7.89 16.16
N GLU A 22 21.70 8.34 15.12
CA GLU A 22 21.12 8.62 13.79
C GLU A 22 20.83 7.32 13.06
N TYR A 23 21.80 6.41 13.02
CA TYR A 23 21.64 5.10 12.42
C TYR A 23 20.48 4.34 13.07
N GLY A 24 20.45 4.27 14.41
CA GLY A 24 19.36 3.62 15.14
C GLY A 24 17.98 4.22 14.86
N ARG A 25 17.86 5.54 14.69
CA ARG A 25 16.60 6.20 14.31
C ARG A 25 16.17 5.84 12.90
N ILE A 26 17.09 5.87 11.93
CA ILE A 26 16.80 5.54 10.53
C ILE A 26 16.40 4.07 10.40
N THR A 27 17.14 3.15 11.02
CA THR A 27 16.82 1.71 11.00
C THR A 27 15.50 1.42 11.71
N LEU A 28 15.18 2.11 12.80
CA LEU A 28 13.89 1.99 13.46
C LEU A 28 12.74 2.47 12.57
N ILE A 29 12.92 3.60 11.86
CA ILE A 29 11.92 4.11 10.91
C ILE A 29 11.74 3.14 9.73
N ALA A 30 12.85 2.62 9.17
CA ALA A 30 12.81 1.65 8.09
C ALA A 30 12.14 0.33 8.52
N GLY A 31 12.47 -0.16 9.71
CA GLY A 31 11.85 -1.35 10.29
C GLY A 31 10.36 -1.14 10.56
N ARG A 32 9.94 0.03 11.04
CA ARG A 32 8.52 0.39 11.17
C ARG A 32 7.80 0.38 9.81
N LYS A 33 8.42 0.93 8.77
CA LYS A 33 7.84 0.88 7.40
C LYS A 33 7.73 -0.55 6.87
N GLN A 34 8.70 -1.40 7.15
CA GLN A 34 8.65 -2.82 6.76
C GLN A 34 7.59 -3.60 7.54
N ILE A 35 7.42 -3.30 8.84
CA ILE A 35 6.34 -3.89 9.65
C ILE A 35 4.99 -3.46 9.12
N VAL A 36 4.80 -2.17 8.82
CA VAL A 36 3.57 -1.66 8.20
C VAL A 36 3.32 -2.35 6.86
N ALA A 37 4.31 -2.43 5.97
CA ALA A 37 4.15 -3.14 4.70
C ALA A 37 3.82 -4.63 4.86
N LEU A 38 4.38 -5.30 5.88
CA LEU A 38 4.04 -6.69 6.20
C LEU A 38 2.64 -6.81 6.83
N GLU A 39 2.23 -5.87 7.66
CA GLU A 39 0.86 -5.78 8.20
C GLU A 39 -0.14 -5.55 7.06
N GLU A 40 0.19 -4.69 6.09
CA GLU A 40 -0.59 -4.43 4.88
C GLU A 40 -0.69 -5.67 3.96
N GLU A 41 0.39 -6.44 3.82
CA GLU A 41 0.40 -7.72 3.10
C GLU A 41 -0.38 -8.83 3.84
N MET A 42 -0.31 -8.85 5.18
CA MET A 42 -1.01 -9.82 6.04
C MET A 42 -2.50 -9.51 6.21
N GLU A 43 -2.90 -8.24 6.14
CA GLU A 43 -4.30 -7.78 6.16
C GLU A 43 -5.05 -8.00 4.85
N GLY A 44 -4.40 -8.58 3.84
CA GLY A 44 -5.07 -9.37 2.79
C GLY A 44 -6.40 -8.82 2.26
N LYS A 45 -6.32 -7.86 1.33
CA LYS A 45 -7.33 -7.58 0.28
C LYS A 45 -8.67 -6.97 0.75
N GLY A 46 -8.67 -5.68 1.05
CA GLY A 46 -9.91 -4.89 0.93
C GLY A 46 -9.90 -3.48 1.53
N GLY A 47 -9.14 -3.24 2.60
CA GLY A 47 -9.19 -1.96 3.34
C GLY A 47 -8.20 -0.90 2.84
N LEU A 48 -6.92 -1.27 2.74
CA LEU A 48 -5.82 -0.33 2.46
C LEU A 48 -5.80 0.16 1.00
N ALA A 49 -6.27 -0.65 0.05
CA ALA A 49 -6.35 -0.23 -1.35
C ALA A 49 -7.30 0.98 -1.49
N LEU A 50 -8.47 0.94 -0.86
CA LEU A 50 -9.42 2.04 -0.98
C LEU A 50 -8.93 3.31 -0.26
N GLU A 51 -8.37 3.17 0.94
CA GLU A 51 -7.81 4.31 1.68
C GLU A 51 -6.68 4.99 0.89
N GLN A 52 -5.74 4.21 0.34
CA GLN A 52 -4.64 4.76 -0.45
C GLN A 52 -5.14 5.38 -1.77
N GLU A 53 -6.09 4.75 -2.46
CA GLU A 53 -6.66 5.31 -3.70
C GLU A 53 -7.41 6.62 -3.44
N VAL A 54 -8.09 6.74 -2.30
CA VAL A 54 -8.71 7.99 -1.86
C VAL A 54 -7.63 9.04 -1.60
N LEU A 55 -6.60 8.71 -0.83
CA LEU A 55 -5.50 9.64 -0.53
C LEU A 55 -4.77 10.10 -1.79
N ASP A 56 -4.56 9.21 -2.77
CA ASP A 56 -3.94 9.54 -4.05
C ASP A 56 -4.83 10.43 -4.94
N ALA A 57 -6.15 10.38 -4.75
CA ALA A 57 -7.11 11.25 -5.43
C ALA A 57 -7.24 12.63 -4.76
N VAL A 58 -6.83 12.79 -3.49
CA VAL A 58 -6.88 14.09 -2.80
C VAL A 58 -5.70 14.97 -3.25
N PRO A 59 -5.95 16.17 -3.80
CA PRO A 59 -4.88 17.10 -4.17
C PRO A 59 -4.10 17.60 -2.96
N THR A 60 -2.80 17.79 -3.12
CA THR A 60 -1.93 18.33 -2.06
C THR A 60 -1.96 19.85 -1.94
N ASP A 61 -2.68 20.54 -2.84
CA ASP A 61 -2.84 21.99 -2.89
C ASP A 61 -4.30 22.40 -2.65
N ALA A 62 -4.50 23.38 -1.77
CA ALA A 62 -5.82 23.86 -1.38
C ALA A 62 -6.55 24.57 -2.54
N ASP A 63 -5.81 25.25 -3.42
CA ASP A 63 -6.39 25.93 -4.59
C ASP A 63 -6.91 24.95 -5.65
N GLY A 64 -6.49 23.68 -5.58
CA GLY A 64 -6.95 22.58 -6.42
C GLY A 64 -7.91 21.62 -5.72
N ALA A 65 -8.44 21.97 -4.53
CA ALA A 65 -9.25 21.06 -3.74
C ALA A 65 -10.48 20.53 -4.51
N LEU A 66 -10.68 19.21 -4.43
CA LEU A 66 -11.80 18.52 -5.04
C LEU A 66 -12.95 18.32 -4.03
N SER A 67 -14.18 18.29 -4.54
CA SER A 67 -15.33 17.86 -3.78
C SER A 67 -15.29 16.37 -3.46
N HIS A 68 -16.13 15.94 -2.51
CA HIS A 68 -16.27 14.52 -2.18
C HIS A 68 -16.74 13.71 -3.40
N GLU A 69 -17.66 14.26 -4.19
CA GLU A 69 -18.21 13.65 -5.39
C GLU A 69 -17.11 13.41 -6.44
N GLU A 70 -16.27 14.41 -6.70
CA GLU A 70 -15.16 14.30 -7.67
C GLU A 70 -14.11 13.27 -7.24
N ILE A 71 -13.77 13.23 -5.94
CA ILE A 71 -12.84 12.22 -5.40
C ILE A 71 -13.46 10.82 -5.55
N SER A 72 -14.74 10.67 -5.22
CA SER A 72 -15.47 9.40 -5.32
C SER A 72 -15.49 8.88 -6.76
N GLU A 73 -15.81 9.72 -7.73
CA GLU A 73 -15.82 9.33 -9.15
C GLU A 73 -14.45 8.86 -9.63
N GLN A 74 -13.37 9.55 -9.26
CA GLN A 74 -12.01 9.15 -9.64
C GLN A 74 -11.60 7.81 -9.04
N VAL A 75 -11.91 7.59 -7.76
CA VAL A 75 -11.59 6.34 -7.07
C VAL A 75 -12.43 5.19 -7.63
N LEU A 76 -13.74 5.41 -7.84
CA LEU A 76 -14.63 4.40 -8.40
C LEU A 76 -14.21 3.96 -9.80
N ALA A 77 -13.79 4.89 -10.66
CA ALA A 77 -13.32 4.54 -12.01
C ALA A 77 -12.13 3.56 -11.98
N LYS A 78 -11.18 3.76 -11.06
CA LYS A 78 -10.05 2.84 -10.88
C LYS A 78 -10.49 1.48 -10.33
N VAL A 79 -11.39 1.49 -9.34
CA VAL A 79 -11.94 0.25 -8.76
C VAL A 79 -12.72 -0.55 -9.82
N GLU A 80 -13.53 0.11 -10.65
CA GLU A 80 -14.24 -0.53 -11.76
C GLU A 80 -13.28 -1.18 -12.74
N GLN A 81 -12.19 -0.48 -13.11
CA GLN A 81 -11.17 -1.07 -13.97
C GLN A 81 -10.54 -2.32 -13.35
N GLN A 82 -10.18 -2.29 -12.07
CA GLN A 82 -9.62 -3.45 -11.37
C GLN A 82 -10.61 -4.62 -11.34
N ILE A 83 -11.90 -4.35 -11.16
CA ILE A 83 -12.95 -5.37 -11.23
C ILE A 83 -12.99 -5.99 -12.63
N PHE A 84 -12.97 -5.19 -13.70
CA PHE A 84 -12.96 -5.70 -15.07
C PHE A 84 -11.73 -6.58 -15.35
N GLU A 85 -10.54 -6.13 -14.97
CA GLU A 85 -9.29 -6.89 -15.16
C GLU A 85 -9.32 -8.21 -14.38
N LEU A 86 -9.84 -8.22 -13.16
CA LEU A 86 -9.99 -9.45 -12.36
C LEU A 86 -10.98 -10.42 -13.01
N LEU A 87 -12.13 -9.92 -13.47
CA LEU A 87 -13.18 -10.74 -14.11
C LEU A 87 -12.71 -11.35 -15.43
N ASP A 88 -11.80 -10.68 -16.15
CA ASP A 88 -11.24 -11.14 -17.43
C ASP A 88 -10.03 -12.08 -17.26
N SER A 89 -9.19 -11.85 -16.23
CA SER A 89 -7.91 -12.56 -16.07
C SER A 89 -7.95 -13.77 -15.14
N ASP A 90 -8.94 -13.89 -14.26
CA ASP A 90 -9.03 -15.04 -13.34
C ASP A 90 -9.76 -16.21 -14.00
N ASP A 91 -9.01 -17.28 -14.31
CA ASP A 91 -9.53 -18.48 -14.98
C ASP A 91 -10.68 -19.19 -14.23
N ARG A 92 -10.85 -18.93 -12.93
CA ARG A 92 -11.95 -19.47 -12.10
C ARG A 92 -13.26 -18.70 -12.28
N ILE A 93 -13.19 -17.50 -12.85
CA ILE A 93 -14.34 -16.65 -13.13
C ILE A 93 -14.77 -16.90 -14.58
N LYS A 94 -16.06 -17.16 -14.79
CA LYS A 94 -16.65 -17.40 -16.11
C LYS A 94 -17.79 -16.43 -16.36
N HIS A 95 -17.95 -16.01 -17.62
CA HIS A 95 -19.06 -15.16 -18.05
C HIS A 95 -20.17 -16.02 -18.68
N SER A 96 -21.38 -15.92 -18.14
CA SER A 96 -22.59 -16.50 -18.73
C SER A 96 -23.33 -15.44 -19.55
N ALA A 97 -23.21 -15.52 -20.88
CA ALA A 97 -23.96 -14.64 -21.78
C ALA A 97 -25.48 -14.82 -21.66
N ALA A 98 -25.96 -16.01 -21.29
CA ALA A 98 -27.39 -16.30 -21.11
C ALA A 98 -27.99 -15.55 -19.90
N HIS A 99 -27.18 -15.24 -18.90
CA HIS A 99 -27.59 -14.51 -17.70
C HIS A 99 -27.00 -13.10 -17.62
N GLY A 100 -26.14 -12.72 -18.58
CA GLY A 100 -25.48 -11.42 -18.64
C GLY A 100 -24.60 -11.15 -17.41
N GLY A 101 -23.92 -12.17 -16.88
CA GLY A 101 -23.21 -12.05 -15.61
C GLY A 101 -22.05 -13.02 -15.46
N TYR A 102 -21.28 -12.83 -14.38
CA TYR A 102 -20.10 -13.61 -14.04
C TYR A 102 -20.40 -14.59 -12.89
N TYR A 103 -19.76 -15.76 -12.91
CA TYR A 103 -19.89 -16.79 -11.88
C TYR A 103 -18.57 -17.51 -11.65
N LEU A 104 -18.45 -18.19 -10.50
CA LEU A 104 -17.28 -19.01 -10.16
C LEU A 104 -17.51 -20.47 -10.57
N GLU A 105 -16.48 -21.09 -11.12
CA GLU A 105 -16.47 -22.52 -11.51
C GLU A 105 -15.21 -23.24 -11.02
#